data_AF-A0A7Y4SNU2-F1
#
_entry.id   AF-A0A7Y4SNU2-F1
#
_cell.length_a   1.000
_cell.length_b   1.000
_cell.length_c   1.000
_cell.angle_alpha   90.00
_cell.angle_beta   90.00
_cell.angle_gamma   90.00
#
_symmetry.space_group_name_H-M   'P 1'
#
loop_
_entity.id
_entity.type
_entity.pdbx_description
1 polymer ?
#
loop_
_entity_poly.entity_id
_entity_poly.type
_entity_poly.pdbx_seq_one_letter_code
_entity_poly.pdbx_strand_id
1 'polypeptide(L)'
;MSGSVVSRWSSIGLAVPGCVLAAASALALTLAAVDRHPMWPYTPLNLAEAAGTRDEAEVTRLVENGADATAAYSVRPGLMFDVETRLTPLEAAVAVRDPEMLARLFDLGIPINATLWTRLRCLADERRVGPLLDTRRPADADMKCDGVVPPWPRQ
;
A
#
# COMPACT_ATOMS: atom_id res chain seq x y z
N MET A 1 34.45 -35.87 48.95
CA MET A 1 33.51 -34.71 48.95
C MET A 1 33.80 -33.89 47.70
N SER A 2 32.78 -33.25 47.11
CA SER A 2 32.80 -32.51 45.81
C SER A 2 32.50 -33.34 44.55
N GLY A 3 31.22 -33.66 44.34
CA GLY A 3 30.73 -34.23 43.07
C GLY A 3 29.31 -33.84 42.66
N SER A 4 28.56 -33.09 43.48
CA SER A 4 27.13 -32.82 43.25
C SER A 4 26.80 -31.41 42.73
N VAL A 5 27.77 -30.50 42.63
CA VAL A 5 27.51 -29.10 42.29
C VAL A 5 27.45 -28.87 40.77
N VAL A 6 28.18 -29.66 39.98
CA VAL A 6 28.29 -29.46 38.51
C VAL A 6 27.02 -29.89 37.75
N SER A 7 26.24 -30.83 38.29
CA SER A 7 25.06 -31.40 37.60
C SER A 7 23.84 -30.46 37.56
N ARG A 8 23.68 -29.54 38.52
CA ARG A 8 22.52 -28.63 38.57
C ARG A 8 22.62 -27.43 37.62
N TRP A 9 23.84 -27.08 37.19
CA TRP A 9 24.07 -25.91 36.35
C TRP A 9 23.80 -26.18 34.86
N SER A 10 24.03 -27.42 34.41
CA SER A 10 23.74 -27.83 33.03
C SER A 10 22.25 -27.86 32.70
N SER A 11 21.38 -28.09 33.69
CA SER A 11 19.92 -28.08 33.51
C SER A 11 19.35 -26.67 33.31
N ILE A 12 20.00 -25.66 33.88
CA ILE A 12 19.55 -24.26 33.80
C ILE A 12 19.90 -23.68 32.42
N GLY A 13 21.00 -24.10 31.80
CA GLY A 13 21.43 -23.62 30.48
C GLY A 13 20.45 -23.95 29.33
N LEU A 14 19.67 -25.02 29.44
CA LEU A 14 18.74 -25.48 28.38
C LEU A 14 17.34 -24.85 28.46
N ALA A 15 16.88 -24.48 29.66
CA ALA A 15 15.54 -23.89 29.84
C ALA A 15 15.51 -22.39 29.54
N VAL A 16 16.65 -21.69 29.71
CA VAL A 16 16.74 -20.23 29.56
C VAL A 16 16.32 -19.74 28.16
N PRO A 17 16.79 -20.32 27.04
CA PRO A 17 16.38 -19.86 25.71
C PRO A 17 14.87 -19.99 25.48
N GLY A 18 14.27 -21.07 25.98
CA GLY A 18 12.82 -21.30 25.88
C GLY A 18 12.01 -20.28 26.69
N CYS A 19 12.43 -19.99 27.92
CA CYS A 19 11.78 -18.98 28.75
C CYS A 19 11.89 -17.57 28.15
N VAL A 20 13.06 -17.22 27.60
CA VAL A 20 13.27 -15.92 26.93
C VAL A 20 12.39 -15.81 25.69
N LEU A 21 12.31 -16.85 24.85
CA LEU A 21 11.49 -16.84 23.64
C LEU A 21 9.99 -16.80 23.95
N ALA A 22 9.55 -17.51 25.00
CA ALA A 22 8.17 -17.46 25.48
C ALA A 22 7.81 -16.07 26.01
N ALA A 23 8.68 -15.46 26.82
CA ALA A 23 8.48 -14.11 27.33
C ALA A 23 8.47 -13.06 26.22
N ALA A 24 9.39 -13.17 25.25
CA ALA A 24 9.44 -12.28 24.10
C ALA A 24 8.20 -12.41 23.21
N SER A 25 7.73 -13.63 22.96
CA SER A 25 6.51 -13.90 22.18
C SER A 25 5.27 -13.36 22.87
N ALA A 26 5.12 -13.61 24.17
CA ALA A 26 4.03 -13.06 24.97
C ALA A 26 4.03 -11.53 24.96
N LEU A 27 5.20 -10.91 25.15
CA LEU A 27 5.33 -9.46 25.07
C LEU A 27 4.94 -8.94 23.68
N ALA A 28 5.43 -9.56 22.61
CA ALA A 28 5.09 -9.17 21.23
C ALA A 28 3.59 -9.24 20.96
N LEU A 29 2.90 -10.31 21.40
CA LEU A 29 1.44 -10.44 21.26
C LEU A 29 0.68 -9.39 22.07
N THR A 30 1.11 -9.10 23.31
CA THR A 30 0.48 -8.04 24.12
C THR A 30 0.64 -6.66 23.52
N LEU A 31 1.78 -6.38 22.89
CA LEU A 31 2.04 -5.11 22.22
C LEU A 31 1.24 -5.00 20.92
N ALA A 32 1.16 -6.08 20.13
CA ALA A 32 0.35 -6.13 18.92
C ALA A 32 -1.15 -5.90 19.23
N ALA A 33 -1.66 -6.43 20.35
CA ALA A 33 -3.04 -6.22 20.78
C ALA A 33 -3.40 -4.75 21.11
N VAL A 34 -2.41 -3.87 21.29
CA VAL A 34 -2.59 -2.43 21.52
C VAL A 34 -2.00 -1.59 20.37
N ASP A 35 -1.90 -2.17 19.18
CA ASP A 35 -1.32 -1.59 17.96
C ASP A 35 0.12 -1.07 18.11
N ARG A 36 0.84 -1.53 19.13
CA ARG A 36 2.26 -1.21 19.31
C ARG A 36 3.12 -2.29 18.68
N HIS A 37 3.82 -1.92 17.64
CA HIS A 37 4.69 -2.82 16.89
C HIS A 37 6.14 -2.33 17.01
N PRO A 38 6.83 -2.59 18.13
CA PRO A 38 8.17 -2.04 18.37
C PRO A 38 9.22 -2.56 17.38
N MET A 39 9.00 -3.74 16.80
CA MET A 39 9.89 -4.35 15.80
C MET A 39 9.50 -4.02 14.36
N TRP A 40 8.26 -3.58 14.12
CA TRP A 40 7.74 -3.22 12.79
C TRP A 40 6.90 -1.96 12.90
N PRO A 41 7.50 -0.76 12.78
CA PRO A 41 6.73 0.47 12.76
C PRO A 41 5.74 0.45 11.58
N TYR A 42 4.49 0.13 11.88
CA TYR A 42 3.41 0.19 10.91
C TYR A 42 3.00 1.65 10.77
N THR A 43 3.20 2.20 9.58
CA THR A 43 2.70 3.53 9.27
C THR A 43 1.47 3.35 8.38
N PRO A 44 0.29 3.83 8.81
CA PRO A 44 -0.92 3.66 8.03
C PRO A 44 -0.76 4.33 6.66
N LEU A 45 -1.22 3.64 5.62
CA LEU A 45 -1.27 4.15 4.27
C LEU A 45 -2.58 4.91 4.08
N ASN A 46 -2.53 6.00 3.32
CA ASN A 46 -3.76 6.54 2.75
C ASN A 46 -4.12 5.79 1.46
N LEU A 47 -5.28 6.10 0.89
CA LEU A 47 -5.83 5.33 -0.22
C LEU A 47 -4.98 5.42 -1.50
N ALA A 48 -4.35 6.57 -1.78
CA ALA A 48 -3.46 6.69 -2.93
C ALA A 48 -2.14 5.95 -2.71
N GLU A 49 -1.60 5.97 -1.48
CA GLU A 49 -0.41 5.21 -1.14
C GLU A 49 -0.67 3.70 -1.23
N ALA A 50 -1.78 3.21 -0.67
CA ALA A 50 -2.17 1.80 -0.74
C ALA A 50 -2.33 1.34 -2.20
N ALA A 51 -2.97 2.15 -3.05
CA ALA A 51 -3.06 1.87 -4.49
C ALA A 51 -1.68 1.87 -5.15
N GLY A 52 -0.82 2.82 -4.81
CA GLY A 52 0.54 2.92 -5.33
C GLY A 52 1.49 1.80 -4.89
N THR A 53 1.33 1.27 -3.68
CA THR A 53 2.11 0.13 -3.16
C THR A 53 1.49 -1.22 -3.49
N ARG A 54 0.40 -1.26 -4.28
CA ARG A 54 -0.32 -2.47 -4.69
C ARG A 54 -0.92 -3.26 -3.52
N ASP A 55 -1.31 -2.56 -2.44
CA ASP A 55 -1.93 -3.18 -1.27
C ASP A 55 -3.45 -3.21 -1.43
N GLU A 56 -3.97 -4.24 -2.12
CA GLU A 56 -5.39 -4.38 -2.42
C GLU A 56 -6.26 -4.55 -1.16
N ALA A 57 -5.71 -5.20 -0.13
CA ALA A 57 -6.39 -5.42 1.13
C ALA A 57 -6.61 -4.08 1.85
N GLU A 58 -5.57 -3.24 1.89
CA GLU A 58 -5.65 -1.92 2.49
C GLU A 58 -6.54 -0.97 1.67
N VAL A 59 -6.48 -1.02 0.34
CA VAL A 59 -7.39 -0.26 -0.54
C VAL A 59 -8.85 -0.62 -0.23
N THR A 60 -9.17 -1.92 -0.18
CA THR A 60 -10.53 -2.39 0.12
C THR A 60 -10.96 -1.93 1.51
N ARG A 61 -10.10 -2.13 2.52
CA ARG A 61 -10.37 -1.71 3.90
C ARG A 61 -10.61 -0.21 4.02
N LEU A 62 -9.83 0.62 3.34
CA LEU A 62 -9.97 2.08 3.39
C LEU A 62 -11.27 2.56 2.72
N VAL A 63 -11.64 1.98 1.58
CA VAL A 63 -12.90 2.29 0.89
C VAL A 63 -14.10 1.86 1.73
N GLU A 64 -14.06 0.67 2.32
CA GLU A 64 -15.12 0.17 3.23
C GLU A 64 -15.28 1.04 4.48
N ASN A 65 -14.20 1.66 4.95
CA ASN A 65 -14.21 2.62 6.06
C ASN A 65 -14.61 4.04 5.64
N GLY A 66 -15.02 4.25 4.38
CA GLY A 66 -15.53 5.53 3.89
C GLY A 66 -14.47 6.53 3.44
N ALA A 67 -13.25 6.09 3.12
CA ALA A 67 -12.27 6.96 2.48
C ALA A 67 -12.79 7.43 1.10
N ASP A 68 -12.60 8.72 0.78
CA ASP A 68 -13.01 9.29 -0.50
C ASP A 68 -12.08 8.81 -1.62
N ALA A 69 -12.59 7.93 -2.47
CA ALA A 69 -11.82 7.34 -3.55
C ALA A 69 -11.54 8.28 -4.74
N THR A 70 -12.15 9.46 -4.74
CA THR A 70 -11.94 10.50 -5.77
C THR A 70 -11.01 11.62 -5.29
N ALA A 71 -10.75 11.71 -3.98
CA ALA A 71 -9.87 12.70 -3.39
C ALA A 71 -8.40 12.45 -3.75
N ALA A 72 -7.64 13.54 -3.88
CA ALA A 72 -6.19 13.49 -4.02
C ALA A 72 -5.53 13.46 -2.63
N TYR A 73 -4.74 12.43 -2.36
CA TYR A 73 -4.00 12.23 -1.12
C TYR A 73 -2.53 12.59 -1.32
N SER A 74 -1.87 13.00 -0.24
CA SER A 74 -0.41 13.16 -0.25
C SER A 74 0.26 11.79 -0.20
N VAL A 75 1.11 11.49 -1.18
CA VAL A 75 1.98 10.31 -1.21
C VAL A 75 3.33 10.73 -0.68
N ARG A 76 3.74 10.13 0.43
CA ARG A 76 5.02 10.47 1.06
C ARG A 76 6.22 10.11 0.20
N PRO A 77 7.34 10.85 0.32
CA PRO A 77 8.60 10.51 -0.32
C PRO A 77 9.05 9.08 0.01
N GLY A 78 9.66 8.41 -0.96
CA GLY A 78 10.28 7.09 -0.80
C GLY A 78 9.32 5.89 -0.91
N LEU A 79 8.01 6.09 -1.02
CA LEU A 79 7.08 5.01 -1.36
C LEU A 79 7.03 4.76 -2.87
N MET A 80 6.75 5.81 -3.64
CA MET A 80 6.62 5.75 -5.11
C MET A 80 7.56 6.73 -5.82
N PHE A 81 7.79 7.90 -5.21
CA PHE A 81 8.58 9.00 -5.76
C PHE A 81 9.49 9.59 -4.68
N ASP A 82 10.58 10.24 -5.08
CA ASP A 82 11.52 10.88 -4.16
C ASP A 82 10.98 12.19 -3.56
N VAL A 83 9.87 12.71 -4.09
CA VAL A 83 9.23 13.95 -3.63
C VAL A 83 7.79 13.69 -3.24
N GLU A 84 7.32 14.45 -2.26
CA GLU A 84 5.90 14.41 -1.86
C GLU A 84 5.04 14.79 -3.06
N THR A 85 4.09 13.92 -3.40
CA THR A 85 3.27 14.07 -4.59
C THR A 85 1.81 13.86 -4.24
N ARG A 86 0.91 14.70 -4.76
CA ARG A 86 -0.53 14.52 -4.52
C ARG A 86 -1.18 13.76 -5.67
N LEU A 87 -1.78 12.61 -5.37
CA LEU A 87 -2.44 11.73 -6.34
C LEU A 87 -3.79 11.25 -5.84
N THR A 88 -4.71 11.09 -6.77
CA THR A 88 -5.88 10.22 -6.57
C THR A 88 -5.45 8.74 -6.59
N PRO A 89 -6.25 7.82 -6.02
CA PRO A 89 -5.96 6.39 -6.08
C PRO A 89 -5.81 5.85 -7.51
N LEU A 90 -6.66 6.33 -8.43
CA LEU A 90 -6.58 5.96 -9.86
C LEU A 90 -5.27 6.45 -10.49
N GLU A 91 -4.87 7.70 -10.22
CA GLU A 91 -3.58 8.23 -10.69
C GLU A 91 -2.39 7.45 -10.13
N ALA A 92 -2.44 7.06 -8.85
CA ALA A 92 -1.39 6.25 -8.24
C ALA A 92 -1.24 4.89 -8.91
N ALA A 93 -2.34 4.18 -9.16
CA ALA A 93 -2.34 2.91 -9.88
C ALA A 93 -1.80 3.04 -11.32
N VAL A 94 -2.17 4.11 -12.03
CA VAL A 94 -1.64 4.42 -13.36
C VAL A 94 -0.14 4.70 -13.30
N ALA A 95 0.32 5.48 -12.31
CA ALA A 95 1.74 5.83 -12.16
C ALA A 95 2.63 4.61 -11.95
N VAL A 96 2.17 3.59 -11.22
CA VAL A 96 2.91 2.33 -11.02
C VAL A 96 2.62 1.25 -12.06
N ARG A 97 1.90 1.62 -13.13
CA ARG A 97 1.57 0.79 -14.30
C ARG A 97 0.88 -0.52 -13.92
N ASP A 98 -0.04 -0.44 -12.96
CA ASP A 98 -0.73 -1.60 -12.40
C ASP A 98 -2.19 -1.67 -12.88
N PRO A 99 -2.49 -2.50 -13.90
CA PRO A 99 -3.85 -2.66 -14.40
C PRO A 99 -4.74 -3.44 -13.41
N GLU A 100 -4.19 -4.30 -12.55
CA GLU A 100 -4.98 -5.10 -11.62
C GLU A 100 -5.54 -4.22 -10.51
N MET A 101 -4.68 -3.38 -9.91
CA MET A 101 -5.12 -2.36 -8.95
C MET A 101 -6.12 -1.39 -9.58
N LEU A 102 -5.89 -0.95 -10.82
CA LEU A 102 -6.82 -0.06 -11.51
C LEU A 102 -8.19 -0.71 -11.74
N ALA A 103 -8.23 -2.00 -12.14
CA ALA A 103 -9.46 -2.75 -12.29
C ALA A 103 -10.18 -2.89 -10.95
N ARG A 104 -9.44 -3.20 -9.88
CA ARG A 104 -9.98 -3.31 -8.52
C ARG A 104 -10.63 -2.02 -8.05
N LEU A 105 -9.99 -0.88 -8.30
CA LEU A 105 -10.54 0.45 -8.02
C LEU A 105 -11.86 0.68 -8.78
N PHE A 106 -11.97 0.24 -10.03
CA PHE A 106 -13.24 0.30 -10.77
C PHE A 106 -14.32 -0.65 -10.24
N ASP A 107 -13.93 -1.84 -9.78
CA ASP A 107 -14.86 -2.81 -9.18
C ASP A 107 -15.42 -2.34 -7.83
N LEU A 108 -14.65 -1.50 -7.12
CA LEU A 108 -15.11 -0.78 -5.93
C LEU A 108 -16.07 0.38 -6.24
N GLY A 109 -16.43 0.58 -7.52
CA GLY A 109 -17.43 1.56 -7.93
C GLY A 109 -16.92 3.00 -8.04
N ILE A 110 -15.60 3.19 -8.13
CA ILE A 110 -15.01 4.52 -8.23
C ILE A 110 -15.41 5.15 -9.57
N PRO A 111 -16.11 6.31 -9.57
CA PRO A 111 -16.56 6.94 -10.80
C PRO A 111 -15.39 7.54 -11.57
N ILE A 112 -15.45 7.44 -12.90
CA ILE A 112 -14.50 8.07 -13.81
C ILE A 112 -15.26 8.99 -14.78
N ASN A 113 -14.95 10.28 -14.74
CA ASN A 113 -15.51 11.25 -15.69
C ASN A 113 -14.59 11.40 -16.91
N ALA A 114 -15.09 12.04 -17.98
CA ALA A 114 -14.35 12.23 -19.23
C ALA A 114 -12.98 12.91 -19.03
N THR A 115 -12.92 13.98 -18.24
CA THR A 115 -11.67 14.72 -17.99
C THR A 115 -10.62 13.87 -17.29
N LEU A 116 -11.03 13.15 -16.24
CA LEU A 116 -10.14 12.23 -15.52
C LEU A 116 -9.72 11.07 -16.41
N TRP A 117 -10.64 10.50 -17.19
CA TRP A 117 -10.31 9.44 -18.14
C TRP A 117 -9.25 9.88 -19.16
N THR A 118 -9.45 11.04 -19.81
CA THR A 118 -8.49 11.58 -20.78
C THR A 118 -7.13 11.79 -20.13
N ARG A 119 -7.10 12.37 -18.92
CA ARG A 119 -5.86 12.55 -18.16
C ARG A 119 -5.16 11.22 -17.88
N LEU A 120 -5.87 10.23 -17.31
CA LEU A 120 -5.30 8.92 -17.01
C LEU A 120 -4.82 8.21 -18.28
N ARG A 121 -5.58 8.29 -19.38
CA ARG A 121 -5.24 7.65 -20.65
C ARG A 121 -3.98 8.22 -21.29
N CYS A 122 -3.75 9.52 -21.15
CA CYS A 122 -2.55 10.20 -21.62
C CYS A 122 -1.32 9.93 -20.75
N LEU A 123 -1.52 9.61 -19.47
CA LEU A 123 -0.45 9.28 -18.52
C LEU A 123 -0.15 7.77 -18.46
N ALA A 124 -1.04 6.94 -18.99
CA ALA A 124 -0.96 5.50 -18.94
C ALA A 124 0.10 4.92 -19.88
N ASP A 125 0.68 3.81 -19.44
CA ASP A 125 1.42 2.91 -20.33
C ASP A 125 0.43 2.24 -21.32
N GLU A 126 0.68 2.41 -22.62
CA GLU A 126 -0.21 1.93 -23.68
C GLU A 126 -0.35 0.42 -23.73
N ARG A 127 0.61 -0.34 -23.20
CA ARG A 127 0.61 -1.80 -23.30
C ARG A 127 -0.15 -2.47 -22.16
N ARG A 128 -0.07 -1.89 -20.95
CA ARG A 128 -0.66 -2.50 -19.74
C ARG A 128 -1.95 -1.84 -19.33
N VAL A 129 -1.93 -0.51 -19.17
CA VAL A 129 -3.00 0.24 -18.53
C VAL A 129 -3.98 0.81 -19.55
N GLY A 130 -3.48 1.22 -20.72
CA GLY A 130 -4.28 1.76 -21.83
C GLY A 130 -5.49 0.89 -22.20
N PRO A 131 -5.32 -0.42 -22.46
CA PRO A 131 -6.43 -1.29 -22.86
C PRO A 131 -7.54 -1.35 -21.82
N LEU A 132 -7.19 -1.39 -20.52
CA LEU A 132 -8.17 -1.40 -19.44
C LEU A 132 -8.96 -0.09 -19.38
N LEU A 133 -8.29 1.05 -19.48
CA LEU A 133 -8.94 2.36 -19.54
C LEU A 133 -9.88 2.46 -20.75
N ASP A 134 -9.47 1.96 -21.91
CA ASP A 134 -10.28 1.99 -23.13
C ASP A 134 -11.61 1.24 -22.96
N THR A 135 -11.68 0.19 -22.13
CA THR A 135 -12.94 -0.52 -21.82
C THR A 135 -13.93 0.31 -21.00
N ARG A 136 -13.47 1.35 -20.30
CA ARG A 136 -14.26 2.21 -19.41
C ARG A 136 -14.39 3.65 -19.93
N ARG A 137 -14.13 3.87 -21.23
CA ARG A 137 -14.14 5.20 -21.84
C ARG A 137 -15.54 5.85 -21.80
N PRO A 138 -15.69 7.04 -21.18
CA PRO A 138 -16.91 7.85 -21.29
C PRO A 138 -17.14 8.33 -22.73
N ALA A 139 -18.40 8.43 -23.16
CA ALA A 139 -18.77 8.80 -24.52
C ALA A 139 -18.29 10.21 -24.93
N ASP A 140 -18.17 11.11 -23.96
CA ASP A 140 -17.73 12.50 -24.10
C ASP A 140 -16.21 12.70 -23.91
N ALA A 141 -15.44 11.63 -23.72
CA ALA A 141 -14.01 11.73 -23.48
C ALA A 141 -13.18 11.99 -24.76
N ASP A 142 -12.26 12.94 -24.69
CA ASP A 142 -11.31 13.28 -25.75
C ASP A 142 -10.07 12.36 -25.69
N MET A 143 -9.43 12.12 -26.85
CA MET A 143 -8.16 11.41 -26.95
C MET A 143 -6.94 12.35 -27.08
N LYS A 144 -7.16 13.66 -27.13
CA LYS A 144 -6.06 14.64 -27.17
C LYS A 144 -5.34 14.73 -25.82
N CYS A 145 -4.02 14.67 -25.88
CA CYS A 145 -3.13 14.77 -24.71
C CYS A 145 -2.47 16.15 -24.57
N ASP A 146 -2.94 17.14 -25.33
CA ASP A 146 -2.37 18.48 -25.34
C ASP A 146 -2.50 19.12 -23.95
N GLY A 147 -1.36 19.48 -23.35
CA GLY A 147 -1.31 20.13 -22.04
C GLY A 147 -1.45 19.20 -20.83
N VAL A 148 -1.56 17.88 -21.02
CA VAL A 148 -1.57 16.93 -19.90
C VAL A 148 -0.14 16.77 -19.35
N VAL A 149 0.07 17.26 -18.14
CA VAL A 149 1.35 17.12 -17.42
C VAL A 149 1.18 16.10 -16.29
N PRO A 150 2.07 15.08 -16.18
CA PRO A 150 2.05 14.17 -15.06
C PRO A 150 2.30 14.94 -13.75
N PRO A 151 1.52 14.71 -12.69
CA PRO A 151 1.81 15.30 -11.38
C PRO A 151 3.03 14.64 -10.70
N TRP A 152 3.56 13.54 -11.24
CA TRP A 152 4.76 12.86 -10.76
C TRP A 152 5.96 13.00 -11.72
N PRO A 153 7.20 12.86 -11.22
CA PRO A 153 8.39 12.79 -12.06
C PRO A 153 8.33 11.58 -13.01
N ARG A 154 8.71 11.76 -14.28
CA ARG A 154 8.84 10.60 -15.20
C ARG A 154 10.07 9.78 -14.79
N GLN A 155 9.86 8.49 -14.53
CA GLN A 155 10.92 7.50 -14.31
C GLN A 155 11.46 6.97 -15.64
#